data_AF-A0A9E0MBN9-F1
#
_entry.id   AF-A0A9E0MBN9-F1
#
_cell.length_a   1.000
_cell.length_b   1.000
_cell.length_c   1.000
_cell.angle_alpha   90.00
_cell.angle_beta   90.00
_cell.angle_gamma   90.00
#
_symmetry.space_group_name_H-M   'P 1'
#
loop_
_entity.id
_entity.type
_entity.pdbx_description
1 polymer ?
#
loop_
_entity_poly.entity_id
_entity_poly.type
_entity_poly.pdbx_seq_one_letter_code
_entity_poly.pdbx_strand_id
1 'polypeptide(L)'
;MNQSSQSSQSRQLDIRPLTPVLGAEVFGIDLSQQLSAAQVAAVRRALIEHQVIFFRDQQMSCEQQIALGRRFGSLHVHPLAQGNHPDHPELLRIHADENSTRVAGENWHTDVSADDEPPMGSMLYMKEVPQAGGDTLFASMYAAYDALSRPMQQFLEGLTAVHDGSRIWTKYGFPPPAKGFARSEHPVIAVHPETGRKLLYVNQVFTSHVLGLSAEESETLLAMLYRHIGNPRFMCRFRWQANSVAFWDNRCTQHQAIFDYFPARRSGLRVTINGSRPLAAVQASASRKHEQELVAT
;
A
#
# COMPACT_ATOMS: atom_id res chain seq x y z
N MET A 1 -51.94 5.05 -7.73
CA MET A 1 -51.15 5.98 -8.57
C MET A 1 -50.20 6.70 -7.63
N ASN A 2 -48.95 6.23 -7.55
CA ASN A 2 -47.78 6.91 -8.13
C ASN A 2 -47.56 8.27 -7.44
N GLN A 3 -46.54 8.51 -6.64
CA GLN A 3 -45.13 8.22 -6.88
C GLN A 3 -44.33 8.19 -5.58
N SER A 4 -43.55 7.13 -5.41
CA SER A 4 -42.39 7.01 -4.54
C SER A 4 -41.39 8.12 -4.90
N SER A 5 -41.14 9.04 -3.98
CA SER A 5 -40.03 9.99 -4.07
C SER A 5 -38.72 9.22 -3.87
N GLN A 6 -38.19 8.65 -4.95
CA GLN A 6 -36.78 8.27 -5.04
C GLN A 6 -35.94 9.55 -4.96
N SER A 7 -35.48 9.92 -3.75
CA SER A 7 -34.38 10.85 -3.61
C SER A 7 -33.06 10.10 -3.81
N SER A 8 -32.66 9.87 -5.06
CA SER A 8 -31.29 9.47 -5.39
C SER A 8 -30.35 10.68 -5.28
N GLN A 9 -30.27 11.29 -4.10
CA GLN A 9 -29.10 12.11 -3.79
C GLN A 9 -27.94 11.15 -3.60
N SER A 10 -26.96 11.18 -4.51
CA SER A 10 -25.63 10.66 -4.26
C SER A 10 -25.13 11.30 -2.96
N ARG A 11 -25.23 10.61 -1.83
CA ARG A 11 -24.67 11.13 -0.58
C ARG A 11 -23.18 11.29 -0.81
N GLN A 12 -22.73 12.54 -0.80
CA GLN A 12 -21.31 12.87 -0.85
C GLN A 12 -20.63 12.18 0.34
N LEU A 13 -19.49 11.52 0.10
CA LEU A 13 -18.70 10.92 1.17
C LEU A 13 -18.24 12.03 2.13
N ASP A 14 -18.38 11.78 3.43
CA ASP A 14 -17.77 12.62 4.46
C ASP A 14 -16.34 12.11 4.68
N ILE A 15 -15.36 12.92 4.29
CA ILE A 15 -13.94 12.55 4.30
C ILE A 15 -13.24 13.43 5.33
N ARG A 16 -12.65 12.80 6.35
CA ARG A 16 -12.01 13.49 7.47
C ARG A 16 -10.53 13.15 7.49
N PRO A 17 -9.64 14.07 7.06
CA PRO A 17 -8.20 13.82 7.07
C PRO A 17 -7.68 13.55 8.49
N LEU A 18 -6.77 12.56 8.62
CA LEU A 18 -6.06 12.29 9.88
C LEU A 18 -4.92 13.29 10.08
N THR A 19 -4.27 13.68 8.99
CA THR A 19 -3.14 14.62 8.98
C THR A 19 -3.20 15.51 7.73
N PRO A 20 -2.43 16.61 7.68
CA PRO A 20 -2.27 17.39 6.46
C PRO A 20 -1.53 16.68 5.32
N VAL A 21 -0.92 15.51 5.57
CA VAL A 21 -0.01 14.83 4.63
C VAL A 21 -0.63 13.59 3.98
N LEU A 22 -1.23 12.71 4.79
CA LEU A 22 -1.91 11.51 4.35
C LEU A 22 -2.93 11.02 5.39
N GLY A 23 -3.78 10.08 4.95
CA GLY A 23 -4.77 9.44 5.78
C GLY A 23 -6.08 10.21 5.81
N ALA A 24 -7.20 9.53 5.56
CA ALA A 24 -8.53 10.05 5.88
C ALA A 24 -9.48 8.94 6.35
N GLU A 25 -10.35 9.24 7.31
CA GLU A 25 -11.52 8.40 7.60
C GLU A 25 -12.66 8.80 6.65
N VAL A 26 -13.32 7.80 6.06
CA VAL A 26 -14.37 7.96 5.05
C VAL A 26 -15.68 7.41 5.61
N PHE A 27 -16.70 8.26 5.64
CA PHE A 27 -18.03 7.97 6.17
C PHE A 27 -19.11 8.14 5.10
N GLY A 28 -20.30 7.61 5.39
CA GLY A 28 -21.46 7.70 4.50
C GLY A 28 -21.49 6.62 3.41
N ILE A 29 -20.73 5.54 3.57
CA ILE A 29 -20.68 4.40 2.64
C ILE A 29 -20.66 3.06 3.40
N ASP A 30 -21.41 2.10 2.89
CA ASP A 30 -21.41 0.71 3.34
C ASP A 30 -20.73 -0.15 2.27
N LEU A 31 -19.54 -0.65 2.59
CA LEU A 31 -18.70 -1.44 1.70
C LEU A 31 -19.22 -2.88 1.50
N SER A 32 -20.17 -3.34 2.32
CA SER A 32 -20.81 -4.65 2.15
C SER A 32 -21.81 -4.68 0.99
N GLN A 33 -22.28 -3.51 0.56
CA GLN A 33 -23.24 -3.38 -0.53
C GLN A 33 -22.57 -3.38 -1.90
N GLN A 34 -23.38 -3.64 -2.93
CA GLN A 34 -22.95 -3.39 -4.30
C GLN A 34 -22.84 -1.88 -4.54
N LEU A 35 -21.60 -1.37 -4.53
CA LEU A 35 -21.32 0.03 -4.80
C LEU A 35 -21.64 0.39 -6.26
N SER A 36 -22.28 1.54 -6.46
CA SER A 36 -22.44 2.15 -7.78
C SER A 36 -21.09 2.61 -8.34
N ALA A 37 -21.00 2.76 -9.67
CA ALA A 37 -19.80 3.28 -10.32
C ALA A 37 -19.36 4.65 -9.77
N ALA A 38 -20.32 5.52 -9.44
CA ALA A 38 -20.06 6.83 -8.83
C ALA A 38 -19.43 6.71 -7.42
N GLN A 39 -19.89 5.76 -6.61
CA GLN A 39 -19.30 5.50 -5.28
C GLN A 39 -17.90 4.92 -5.40
N VAL A 40 -17.67 3.95 -6.30
CA VAL A 40 -16.33 3.40 -6.56
C VAL A 40 -15.37 4.51 -7.00
N ALA A 41 -15.80 5.38 -7.92
CA ALA A 41 -15.00 6.53 -8.35
C ALA A 41 -14.71 7.51 -7.20
N ALA A 42 -15.68 7.78 -6.34
CA ALA A 42 -15.49 8.64 -5.17
C ALA A 42 -14.49 8.04 -4.16
N VAL A 43 -14.56 6.73 -3.91
CA VAL A 43 -13.59 6.01 -3.05
C VAL A 43 -12.19 6.02 -3.69
N ARG A 44 -12.07 5.78 -5.00
CA ARG A 44 -10.78 5.85 -5.71
C ARG A 44 -10.18 7.24 -5.60
N ARG A 45 -10.97 8.30 -5.83
CA ARG A 45 -10.49 9.68 -5.69
C ARG A 45 -9.99 9.97 -4.27
N ALA A 46 -10.75 9.55 -3.24
CA ALA A 46 -10.33 9.69 -1.85
C ALA A 46 -9.01 8.94 -1.57
N LEU A 47 -8.85 7.73 -2.10
CA LEU A 47 -7.60 6.97 -2.00
C LEU A 47 -6.44 7.71 -2.65
N ILE A 48 -6.61 8.19 -3.88
CA ILE A 48 -5.55 8.88 -4.63
C ILE A 48 -5.12 10.18 -3.95
N GLU A 49 -6.09 10.91 -3.37
CA GLU A 49 -5.84 12.17 -2.68
C GLU A 49 -5.17 11.96 -1.31
N HIS A 50 -5.69 11.03 -0.51
CA HIS A 50 -5.24 10.82 0.87
C HIS A 50 -4.24 9.68 1.04
N GLN A 51 -3.94 8.94 -0.02
CA GLN A 51 -2.97 7.83 -0.15
C GLN A 51 -3.34 6.56 0.67
N VAL A 52 -3.97 6.75 1.83
CA VAL A 52 -4.62 5.70 2.62
C VAL A 52 -5.93 6.23 3.18
N ILE A 53 -6.97 5.42 3.11
CA ILE A 53 -8.30 5.74 3.63
C ILE A 53 -8.81 4.63 4.54
N PHE A 54 -9.62 5.03 5.50
CA PHE A 54 -10.10 4.15 6.55
C PHE A 54 -11.61 4.21 6.66
N PHE A 55 -12.21 3.07 6.95
CA PHE A 55 -13.65 2.93 7.16
C PHE A 55 -13.89 2.25 8.50
N ARG A 56 -14.93 2.68 9.20
CA ARG A 56 -15.37 2.12 10.48
C ARG A 56 -16.66 1.32 10.30
N ASP A 57 -16.90 0.41 11.23
CA ASP A 57 -18.17 -0.31 11.38
C ASP A 57 -18.65 -1.05 10.11
N GLN A 58 -17.72 -1.61 9.33
CA GLN A 58 -18.03 -2.33 8.10
C GLN A 58 -18.26 -3.81 8.38
N GLN A 59 -19.39 -4.37 7.96
CA GLN A 59 -19.70 -5.79 8.16
C GLN A 59 -19.74 -6.53 6.83
N MET A 60 -18.61 -7.15 6.47
CA MET A 60 -18.46 -7.88 5.21
C MET A 60 -18.22 -9.38 5.41
N SER A 61 -18.80 -10.19 4.52
CA SER A 61 -18.37 -11.56 4.24
C SER A 61 -17.05 -11.59 3.47
N CYS A 62 -16.44 -12.77 3.37
CA CYS A 62 -15.24 -12.97 2.54
C CYS A 62 -15.50 -12.62 1.07
N GLU A 63 -16.64 -13.06 0.54
CA GLU A 63 -17.08 -12.82 -0.84
C GLU A 63 -17.33 -11.33 -1.09
N GLN A 64 -17.91 -10.62 -0.13
CA GLN A 64 -18.12 -9.17 -0.22
C GLN A 64 -16.78 -8.42 -0.26
N GLN A 65 -15.81 -8.81 0.58
CA GLN A 65 -14.48 -8.20 0.56
C GLN A 65 -13.74 -8.47 -0.77
N ILE A 66 -13.83 -9.69 -1.30
CA ILE A 66 -13.29 -10.06 -2.63
C ILE A 66 -13.97 -9.22 -3.73
N ALA A 67 -15.30 -9.14 -3.70
CA ALA A 67 -16.08 -8.38 -4.67
C ALA A 67 -15.74 -6.88 -4.63
N LEU A 68 -15.52 -6.32 -3.44
CA LEU A 68 -15.05 -4.95 -3.26
C LEU A 68 -13.68 -4.74 -3.90
N GLY A 69 -12.69 -5.58 -3.59
CA GLY A 69 -11.35 -5.48 -4.17
C GLY A 69 -11.37 -5.54 -5.70
N ARG A 70 -12.21 -6.43 -6.28
CA ARG A 70 -12.40 -6.56 -7.73
C ARG A 70 -12.97 -5.31 -8.41
N ARG A 71 -13.53 -4.34 -7.66
CA ARG A 71 -13.95 -3.04 -8.22
C ARG A 71 -12.77 -2.12 -8.55
N PHE A 72 -11.59 -2.40 -8.00
CA PHE A 72 -10.41 -1.55 -8.16
C PHE A 72 -9.31 -2.18 -9.02
N GLY A 73 -9.39 -3.48 -9.30
CA GLY A 73 -8.49 -4.21 -10.21
C GLY A 73 -8.60 -5.73 -10.05
N SER A 74 -7.79 -6.48 -10.80
CA SER A 74 -7.66 -7.93 -10.57
C SER A 74 -6.94 -8.18 -9.24
N LEU A 75 -7.28 -9.28 -8.57
CA LEU A 75 -6.70 -9.60 -7.26
C LEU A 75 -5.41 -10.40 -7.41
N HIS A 76 -4.45 -10.06 -6.57
CA HIS A 76 -3.21 -10.80 -6.42
C HIS A 76 -3.46 -12.03 -5.54
N VAL A 77 -3.01 -13.20 -6.00
CA VAL A 77 -2.99 -14.44 -5.20
C VAL A 77 -1.58 -14.65 -4.72
N HIS A 78 -1.35 -14.54 -3.41
CA HIS A 78 0.00 -14.64 -2.87
C HIS A 78 0.56 -16.06 -3.11
N PRO A 79 1.72 -16.20 -3.79
CA PRO A 79 2.23 -17.51 -4.19
C PRO A 79 2.67 -18.36 -3.00
N LEU A 80 3.00 -17.73 -1.87
CA LEU A 80 3.28 -18.40 -0.60
C LEU A 80 1.95 -18.67 0.14
N ALA A 81 1.26 -19.74 -0.30
CA ALA A 81 -0.11 -20.07 0.09
C ALA A 81 -0.36 -20.33 1.59
N GLN A 82 0.68 -20.47 2.42
CA GLN A 82 0.53 -20.78 3.86
C GLN A 82 -0.20 -19.69 4.65
N GLY A 83 -0.23 -18.46 4.13
CA GLY A 83 -1.01 -17.36 4.72
C GLY A 83 -2.43 -17.21 4.16
N ASN A 84 -2.79 -17.91 3.09
CA ASN A 84 -4.05 -17.69 2.40
C ASN A 84 -5.21 -18.37 3.12
N HIS A 85 -6.42 -17.84 2.93
CA HIS A 85 -7.65 -18.45 3.39
C HIS A 85 -7.87 -19.78 2.64
N PRO A 86 -8.27 -20.87 3.32
CA PRO A 86 -8.39 -22.20 2.72
C PRO A 86 -9.35 -22.23 1.52
N ASP A 87 -10.49 -21.55 1.62
CA ASP A 87 -11.52 -21.55 0.58
C ASP A 87 -11.42 -20.37 -0.41
N HIS A 88 -10.55 -19.39 -0.11
CA HIS A 88 -10.47 -18.12 -0.84
C HIS A 88 -9.01 -17.70 -1.00
N PRO A 89 -8.30 -18.23 -1.99
CA PRO A 89 -6.86 -18.01 -2.14
C PRO A 89 -6.47 -16.53 -2.35
N GLU A 90 -7.40 -15.67 -2.77
CA GLU A 90 -7.21 -14.21 -2.86
C GLU A 90 -7.16 -13.49 -1.50
N LEU A 91 -7.60 -14.15 -0.43
CA LEU A 91 -7.62 -13.58 0.92
C LEU A 91 -6.40 -14.04 1.71
N LEU A 92 -5.55 -13.09 2.08
CA LEU A 92 -4.44 -13.32 2.99
C LEU A 92 -4.90 -13.12 4.44
N ARG A 93 -4.69 -14.12 5.30
CA ARG A 93 -5.00 -14.04 6.72
C ARG A 93 -3.90 -13.32 7.48
N ILE A 94 -4.24 -12.21 8.13
CA ILE A 94 -3.37 -11.48 9.04
C ILE A 94 -3.79 -11.85 10.46
N HIS A 95 -2.96 -12.62 11.17
CA HIS A 95 -3.33 -13.21 12.45
C HIS A 95 -2.16 -13.19 13.45
N ALA A 96 -2.49 -12.91 14.71
CA ALA A 96 -1.62 -13.06 15.86
C ALA A 96 -2.44 -13.43 17.10
N ASP A 97 -1.87 -14.23 17.98
CA ASP A 97 -2.44 -14.78 19.21
C ASP A 97 -1.33 -15.10 20.25
N GLU A 98 -1.67 -15.76 21.34
CA GLU A 98 -0.73 -16.15 22.41
C GLU A 98 0.40 -17.09 21.96
N ASN A 99 0.23 -17.76 20.81
CA ASN A 99 1.23 -18.67 20.24
C ASN A 99 2.14 -17.97 19.21
N SER A 100 1.85 -16.71 18.91
CA SER A 100 2.56 -15.95 17.89
C SER A 100 3.86 -15.36 18.43
N THR A 101 4.98 -15.72 17.82
CA THR A 101 6.32 -15.25 18.21
C THR A 101 6.78 -14.03 17.42
N ARG A 102 6.04 -13.64 16.37
CA ARG A 102 6.30 -12.51 15.47
C ARG A 102 5.04 -12.15 14.69
N VAL A 103 5.03 -10.97 14.07
CA VAL A 103 4.00 -10.60 13.09
C VAL A 103 4.65 -10.11 11.79
N ALA A 104 3.90 -10.20 10.69
CA ALA A 104 4.39 -9.70 9.41
C ALA A 104 4.34 -8.17 9.37
N GLY A 105 5.38 -7.55 8.80
CA GLY A 105 5.36 -6.13 8.43
C GLY A 105 5.84 -5.15 9.51
N GLU A 106 6.63 -5.60 10.49
CA GLU A 106 7.14 -4.75 11.59
C GLU A 106 8.19 -3.71 11.16
N ASN A 107 8.71 -3.79 9.93
CA ASN A 107 9.60 -2.76 9.36
C ASN A 107 8.86 -1.99 8.27
N TRP A 108 9.25 -0.73 8.04
CA TRP A 108 8.69 0.09 6.96
C TRP A 108 8.85 -0.59 5.60
N HIS A 109 7.71 -0.80 4.92
CA HIS A 109 7.68 -1.42 3.61
C HIS A 109 6.45 -1.03 2.79
N THR A 110 6.57 -1.21 1.48
CA THR A 110 5.42 -1.38 0.60
C THR A 110 5.31 -2.85 0.19
N ASP A 111 4.08 -3.34 0.01
CA ASP A 111 3.81 -4.76 -0.22
C ASP A 111 4.52 -5.27 -1.48
N VAL A 112 5.21 -6.40 -1.36
CA VAL A 112 5.72 -7.23 -2.48
C VAL A 112 6.48 -6.45 -3.57
N SER A 113 7.23 -5.41 -3.19
CA SER A 113 8.00 -4.60 -4.15
C SER A 113 9.11 -5.35 -4.92
N ALA A 114 9.37 -6.62 -4.59
CA ALA A 114 10.28 -7.48 -5.34
C ALA A 114 9.68 -8.04 -6.63
N ASP A 115 8.35 -7.98 -6.78
CA ASP A 115 7.67 -8.37 -8.02
C ASP A 115 7.93 -7.34 -9.13
N ASP A 116 7.81 -7.78 -10.38
CA ASP A 116 8.00 -6.92 -11.55
C ASP A 116 6.89 -5.87 -11.67
N GLU A 117 5.67 -6.29 -11.32
CA GLU A 117 4.47 -5.47 -11.22
C GLU A 117 3.91 -5.51 -9.80
N PRO A 118 4.50 -4.74 -8.85
CA PRO A 118 4.05 -4.71 -7.47
C PRO A 118 2.57 -4.31 -7.37
N PRO A 119 1.87 -4.74 -6.30
CA PRO A 119 0.47 -4.38 -6.08
C PRO A 119 0.20 -2.88 -6.13
N MET A 120 -0.95 -2.50 -6.69
CA MET A 120 -1.42 -1.11 -6.65
C MET A 120 -1.86 -0.71 -5.24
N GLY A 121 -2.55 -1.61 -4.54
CA GLY A 121 -3.09 -1.31 -3.24
C GLY A 121 -3.59 -2.55 -2.53
N SER A 122 -3.86 -2.39 -1.24
CA SER A 122 -4.27 -3.46 -0.36
C SER A 122 -5.42 -3.00 0.51
N MET A 123 -6.41 -3.87 0.73
CA MET A 123 -7.51 -3.60 1.67
C MET A 123 -7.46 -4.61 2.81
N LEU A 124 -7.16 -4.15 4.02
CA LEU A 124 -7.14 -4.96 5.24
C LEU A 124 -8.41 -4.71 6.04
N TYR A 125 -9.16 -5.77 6.29
CA TYR A 125 -10.37 -5.78 7.10
C TYR A 125 -10.11 -6.53 8.41
N MET A 126 -10.13 -5.80 9.53
CA MET A 126 -9.86 -6.34 10.86
C MET A 126 -11.16 -6.65 11.58
N LYS A 127 -11.43 -7.94 11.83
CA LYS A 127 -12.61 -8.39 12.59
C LYS A 127 -12.34 -8.42 14.09
N GLU A 128 -11.14 -8.82 14.47
CA GLU A 128 -10.73 -8.97 15.86
C GLU A 128 -9.50 -8.11 16.13
N VAL A 129 -9.57 -7.27 17.15
CA VAL A 129 -8.51 -6.34 17.53
C VAL A 129 -8.37 -6.34 19.06
N PRO A 130 -7.16 -6.12 19.59
CA PRO A 130 -6.96 -5.99 21.03
C PRO A 130 -7.57 -4.68 21.54
N GLN A 131 -7.82 -4.59 22.86
CA GLN A 131 -8.32 -3.38 23.50
C GLN A 131 -7.34 -2.19 23.36
N ALA A 132 -6.04 -2.49 23.38
CA ALA A 132 -4.94 -1.55 23.17
C ALA A 132 -3.80 -2.23 22.39
N GLY A 133 -3.04 -1.43 21.64
CA GLY A 133 -1.97 -1.90 20.77
C GLY A 133 -2.47 -2.41 19.41
N GLY A 134 -1.55 -2.80 18.54
CA GLY A 134 -1.84 -3.36 17.22
C GLY A 134 -2.14 -2.33 16.13
N ASP A 135 -1.77 -1.08 16.37
CA ASP A 135 -1.90 0.02 15.43
C ASP A 135 -1.05 -0.21 14.17
N THR A 136 -1.38 0.51 13.11
CA THR A 136 -0.56 0.52 11.88
C THR A 136 -0.16 1.95 11.57
N LEU A 137 1.14 2.14 11.33
CA LEU A 137 1.68 3.40 10.83
C LEU A 137 1.68 3.36 9.30
N PHE A 138 1.41 4.51 8.68
CA PHE A 138 1.56 4.73 7.24
C PHE A 138 2.42 5.96 7.02
N ALA A 139 3.22 5.97 5.95
CA ALA A 139 4.09 7.08 5.57
C ALA A 139 3.91 7.45 4.09
N SER A 140 3.86 8.76 3.80
CA SER A 140 3.75 9.30 2.44
C SER A 140 5.10 9.33 1.74
N MET A 141 5.24 8.59 0.64
CA MET A 141 6.46 8.60 -0.16
C MET A 141 6.56 9.83 -1.06
N TYR A 142 5.44 10.53 -1.29
CA TYR A 142 5.44 11.85 -1.88
C TYR A 142 6.10 12.87 -0.93
N ALA A 143 5.61 12.96 0.31
CA ALA A 143 6.16 13.89 1.29
C ALA A 143 7.62 13.58 1.63
N ALA A 144 7.98 12.29 1.67
CA ALA A 144 9.38 11.88 1.79
C ALA A 144 10.23 12.42 0.64
N TYR A 145 9.81 12.28 -0.62
CA TYR A 145 10.54 12.84 -1.76
C TYR A 145 10.61 14.38 -1.71
N ASP A 146 9.47 15.05 -1.49
CA ASP A 146 9.35 16.51 -1.48
C ASP A 146 10.23 17.16 -0.40
N ALA A 147 10.49 16.45 0.71
CA ALA A 147 11.33 16.92 1.80
C ALA A 147 12.84 16.70 1.62
N LEU A 148 13.27 15.98 0.58
CA LEU A 148 14.69 15.86 0.23
C LEU A 148 15.21 17.19 -0.30
N SER A 149 16.49 17.48 -0.06
CA SER A 149 17.12 18.65 -0.67
C SER A 149 17.16 18.51 -2.20
N ARG A 150 17.11 19.62 -2.93
CA ARG A 150 17.16 19.60 -4.40
C ARG A 150 18.36 18.81 -4.96
N PRO A 151 19.60 18.93 -4.42
CA PRO A 151 20.72 18.09 -4.87
C PRO A 151 20.48 16.60 -4.65
N MET A 152 19.85 16.21 -3.54
CA MET A 152 19.52 14.81 -3.25
C MET A 152 18.44 14.29 -4.20
N GLN A 153 17.41 15.08 -4.49
CA GLN A 153 16.41 14.71 -5.51
C GLN A 153 17.07 14.47 -6.87
N GLN A 154 17.94 15.38 -7.32
CA GLN A 154 18.65 15.24 -8.60
C GLN A 154 19.55 14.00 -8.64
N PHE A 155 20.28 13.73 -7.55
CA PHE A 155 21.13 12.55 -7.45
C PHE A 155 20.33 11.24 -7.54
N LEU A 156 19.19 11.16 -6.86
CA LEU A 156 18.39 9.94 -6.76
C LEU A 156 17.54 9.65 -8.02
N GLU A 157 17.15 10.68 -8.78
CA GLU A 157 16.22 10.54 -9.91
C GLU A 157 16.72 9.60 -11.03
N GLY A 158 18.04 9.44 -11.17
CA GLY A 158 18.65 8.53 -12.14
C GLY A 158 19.00 7.15 -11.59
N LEU A 159 18.78 6.88 -10.31
CA LEU A 159 19.21 5.65 -9.66
C LEU A 159 18.14 4.56 -9.73
N THR A 160 18.61 3.31 -9.82
CA THR A 160 17.78 2.09 -9.81
C THR A 160 18.19 1.23 -8.64
N ALA A 161 17.23 0.65 -7.93
CA ALA A 161 17.45 -0.26 -6.82
C ALA A 161 16.94 -1.67 -7.13
N VAL A 162 17.62 -2.68 -6.60
CA VAL A 162 17.23 -4.09 -6.70
C VAL A 162 16.38 -4.46 -5.49
N HIS A 163 15.15 -4.89 -5.72
CA HIS A 163 14.24 -5.41 -4.72
C HIS A 163 14.27 -6.94 -4.77
N ASP A 164 14.56 -7.59 -3.64
CA ASP A 164 14.80 -9.02 -3.55
C ASP A 164 13.93 -9.66 -2.46
N GLY A 165 12.98 -10.50 -2.89
CA GLY A 165 12.05 -11.19 -2.01
C GLY A 165 12.73 -12.21 -1.08
N SER A 166 13.90 -12.75 -1.47
CA SER A 166 14.61 -13.75 -0.65
C SER A 166 14.96 -13.21 0.75
N ARG A 167 15.23 -11.90 0.85
CA ARG A 167 15.59 -11.21 2.11
C ARG A 167 14.55 -11.41 3.21
N ILE A 168 13.26 -11.43 2.85
CA ILE A 168 12.16 -11.56 3.81
C ILE A 168 11.59 -12.98 3.85
N TRP A 169 11.41 -13.62 2.70
CA TRP A 169 10.73 -14.91 2.64
C TRP A 169 11.58 -16.03 3.24
N THR A 170 12.90 -16.00 3.07
CA THR A 170 13.81 -16.93 3.76
C THR A 170 13.79 -16.71 5.27
N LYS A 171 13.75 -15.46 5.75
CA LYS A 171 13.61 -15.14 7.19
C LYS A 171 12.29 -15.66 7.77
N TYR A 172 11.24 -15.69 6.96
CA TYR A 172 9.96 -16.28 7.33
C TYR A 172 9.92 -17.80 7.24
N GLY A 173 10.99 -18.45 6.76
CA GLY A 173 11.11 -19.90 6.71
C GLY A 173 10.47 -20.53 5.47
N PHE A 174 10.14 -19.72 4.45
CA PHE A 174 9.63 -20.26 3.20
C PHE A 174 10.78 -20.89 2.39
N PRO A 175 10.58 -22.10 1.85
CA PRO A 175 11.54 -22.68 0.92
C PRO A 175 11.55 -21.86 -0.38
N PRO A 176 12.71 -21.73 -1.05
CA PRO A 176 12.76 -21.07 -2.35
C PRO A 176 11.92 -21.88 -3.35
N PRO A 177 11.04 -21.21 -4.13
CA PRO A 177 10.30 -21.89 -5.20
C PRO A 177 11.27 -22.28 -6.33
N ALA A 178 10.84 -23.15 -7.25
CA ALA A 178 11.68 -23.66 -8.33
C ALA A 178 12.31 -22.56 -9.21
N LYS A 179 11.63 -21.42 -9.38
CA LYS A 179 12.11 -20.25 -10.14
C LYS A 179 12.90 -19.25 -9.29
N GLY A 180 13.13 -19.51 -8.01
CA GLY A 180 13.67 -18.56 -7.05
C GLY A 180 12.64 -17.52 -6.60
N PHE A 181 12.95 -16.81 -5.52
CA PHE A 181 12.11 -15.69 -5.08
C PHE A 181 12.13 -14.56 -6.10
N ALA A 182 11.03 -13.80 -6.16
CA ALA A 182 10.95 -12.63 -7.01
C ALA A 182 12.09 -11.65 -6.70
N ARG A 183 12.70 -11.13 -7.77
CA ARG A 183 13.76 -10.14 -7.70
C ARG A 183 13.66 -9.23 -8.93
N SER A 184 13.51 -7.92 -8.69
CA SER A 184 13.24 -6.94 -9.74
C SER A 184 14.00 -5.65 -9.51
N GLU A 185 14.24 -4.92 -10.60
CA GLU A 185 14.89 -3.61 -10.61
C GLU A 185 13.84 -2.51 -10.75
N HIS A 186 13.83 -1.57 -9.80
CA HIS A 186 12.87 -0.47 -9.75
C HIS A 186 13.59 0.87 -9.56
N PRO A 187 13.07 1.98 -10.11
CA PRO A 187 13.68 3.30 -9.91
C PRO A 187 13.64 3.70 -8.44
N VAL A 188 14.71 4.33 -7.94
CA VAL A 188 14.73 4.88 -6.58
C VAL A 188 13.73 6.03 -6.42
N ILE A 189 13.54 6.83 -7.49
CA ILE A 189 12.45 7.80 -7.60
C ILE A 189 11.47 7.35 -8.69
N ALA A 190 10.31 6.87 -8.27
CA ALA A 190 9.24 6.46 -9.16
C ALA A 190 8.27 7.63 -9.44
N VAL A 191 7.42 7.47 -10.45
CA VAL A 191 6.29 8.35 -10.74
C VAL A 191 5.00 7.59 -10.58
N HIS A 192 4.08 8.16 -9.81
CA HIS A 192 2.77 7.56 -9.63
C HIS A 192 1.95 7.68 -10.92
N PRO A 193 1.39 6.57 -11.45
CA PRO A 193 0.80 6.55 -12.78
C PRO A 193 -0.45 7.43 -12.92
N GLU A 194 -1.23 7.64 -11.85
CA GLU A 194 -2.47 8.44 -11.92
C GLU A 194 -2.29 9.91 -11.50
N THR A 195 -1.31 10.22 -10.66
CA THR A 195 -1.11 11.59 -10.15
C THR A 195 0.04 12.29 -10.85
N GLY A 196 0.92 11.52 -11.49
CA GLY A 196 2.15 12.02 -12.09
C GLY A 196 3.17 12.57 -11.09
N ARG A 197 2.93 12.45 -9.78
CA ARG A 197 3.83 12.91 -8.72
C ARG A 197 5.01 11.96 -8.57
N LYS A 198 6.18 12.53 -8.29
CA LYS A 198 7.39 11.76 -7.95
C LYS A 198 7.33 11.29 -6.50
N LEU A 199 7.88 10.11 -6.23
CA LEU A 199 7.89 9.49 -4.91
C LEU A 199 9.17 8.69 -4.68
N LEU A 200 9.58 8.58 -3.42
CA LEU A 200 10.70 7.74 -3.00
C LEU A 200 10.28 6.26 -2.98
N TYR A 201 10.96 5.40 -3.73
CA TYR A 201 10.57 4.00 -3.93
C TYR A 201 11.66 3.01 -3.54
N VAL A 202 12.06 3.05 -2.26
CA VAL A 202 12.95 2.08 -1.63
C VAL A 202 12.40 1.70 -0.25
N ASN A 203 12.62 0.48 0.21
CA ASN A 203 12.18 0.06 1.55
C ASN A 203 13.10 -0.96 2.19
N GLN A 204 13.11 -0.98 3.53
CA GLN A 204 14.04 -1.77 4.31
C GLN A 204 13.86 -3.29 4.15
N VAL A 205 12.65 -3.73 3.82
CA VAL A 205 12.30 -5.15 3.73
C VAL A 205 12.82 -5.78 2.45
N PHE A 206 12.60 -5.14 1.30
CA PHE A 206 12.88 -5.73 -0.01
C PHE A 206 14.09 -5.12 -0.70
N THR A 207 14.40 -3.83 -0.51
CA THR A 207 15.50 -3.19 -1.22
C THR A 207 16.84 -3.74 -0.73
N SER A 208 17.58 -4.35 -1.66
CA SER A 208 18.86 -5.01 -1.38
C SER A 208 20.05 -4.08 -1.55
N HIS A 209 20.12 -3.38 -2.69
CA HIS A 209 21.19 -2.44 -3.05
C HIS A 209 20.74 -1.52 -4.19
N VAL A 210 21.50 -0.45 -4.40
CA VAL A 210 21.35 0.50 -5.52
C VAL A 210 22.38 0.14 -6.60
N LEU A 211 21.93 -0.02 -7.84
CA LEU A 211 22.79 -0.33 -8.98
C LEU A 211 23.73 0.84 -9.29
N GLY A 212 24.96 0.49 -9.67
CA GLY A 212 26.00 1.46 -10.04
C GLY A 212 26.73 2.09 -8.85
N LEU A 213 26.31 1.83 -7.61
CA LEU A 213 27.04 2.21 -6.40
C LEU A 213 27.84 1.03 -5.85
N SER A 214 28.96 1.31 -5.18
CA SER A 214 29.64 0.30 -4.38
C SER A 214 28.76 -0.17 -3.21
N ALA A 215 29.10 -1.31 -2.60
CA ALA A 215 28.33 -1.86 -1.48
C ALA A 215 28.22 -0.85 -0.31
N GLU A 216 29.33 -0.20 0.04
CA GLU A 216 29.38 0.78 1.15
C GLU A 216 28.55 2.04 0.85
N GLU A 217 28.65 2.57 -0.37
CA GLU A 217 27.85 3.71 -0.81
C GLU A 217 26.35 3.38 -0.81
N SER A 218 25.99 2.22 -1.37
CA SER A 218 24.61 1.75 -1.40
C SER A 218 24.05 1.56 0.00
N GLU A 219 24.78 0.90 0.90
CA GLU A 219 24.34 0.68 2.29
C GLU A 219 24.14 2.01 3.01
N THR A 220 25.12 2.91 2.90
CA THR A 220 25.08 4.24 3.55
C THR A 220 23.89 5.06 3.04
N LEU A 221 23.66 5.06 1.72
CA LEU A 221 22.56 5.77 1.09
C LEU A 221 21.21 5.21 1.55
N LEU A 222 21.02 3.90 1.48
CA LEU A 222 19.77 3.24 1.87
C LEU A 222 19.49 3.44 3.36
N ALA A 223 20.49 3.34 4.23
CA ALA A 223 20.33 3.62 5.66
C ALA A 223 19.86 5.05 5.94
N MET A 224 20.38 6.04 5.19
CA MET A 224 19.92 7.43 5.27
C MET A 224 18.45 7.55 4.83
N LEU A 225 18.09 6.95 3.69
CA LEU A 225 16.74 7.00 3.15
C LEU A 225 15.71 6.31 4.06
N TYR A 226 16.05 5.17 4.67
CA TYR A 226 15.16 4.48 5.61
C TYR A 226 14.89 5.31 6.87
N ARG A 227 15.93 5.96 7.43
CA ARG A 227 15.75 6.90 8.55
C ARG A 227 14.86 8.09 8.14
N HIS A 228 15.03 8.59 6.93
CA HIS A 228 14.22 9.69 6.39
C HIS A 228 12.74 9.30 6.22
N ILE A 229 12.46 8.11 5.69
CA ILE A 229 11.09 7.54 5.60
C ILE A 229 10.46 7.44 7.00
N GLY A 230 11.26 7.10 8.01
CA GLY A 230 10.89 7.04 9.42
C GLY A 230 10.53 8.38 10.09
N ASN A 231 10.50 9.50 9.36
CA ASN A 231 10.19 10.82 9.93
C ASN A 231 8.69 10.99 10.25
N PRO A 232 8.31 11.34 11.49
CA PRO A 232 6.90 11.52 11.89
C PRO A 232 6.12 12.56 11.07
N ARG A 233 6.80 13.52 10.44
CA ARG A 233 6.17 14.52 9.57
C ARG A 233 5.48 13.92 8.35
N PHE A 234 5.86 12.71 7.94
CA PHE A 234 5.30 12.06 6.76
C PHE A 234 4.24 11.02 7.10
N MET A 235 3.86 10.90 8.37
CA MET A 235 3.15 9.73 8.89
C MET A 235 1.75 10.02 9.37
N CYS A 236 0.88 9.01 9.29
CA CYS A 236 -0.31 8.90 10.12
C CYS A 236 -0.29 7.57 10.88
N ARG A 237 -0.94 7.54 12.05
CA ARG A 237 -1.13 6.34 12.85
C ARG A 237 -2.60 5.99 12.88
N PHE A 238 -2.94 4.75 12.52
CA PHE A 238 -4.31 4.28 12.56
C PHE A 238 -4.49 3.29 13.70
N ARG A 239 -5.36 3.67 14.66
CA ARG A 239 -5.83 2.78 15.71
C ARG A 239 -7.02 1.97 15.22
N TRP A 240 -6.85 0.66 15.21
CA TRP A 240 -7.88 -0.25 14.74
C TRP A 240 -9.04 -0.34 15.72
N GLN A 241 -10.23 -0.53 15.17
CA GLN A 241 -11.42 -0.97 15.89
C GLN A 241 -11.92 -2.25 15.20
N ALA A 242 -12.69 -3.08 15.91
CA ALA A 242 -13.35 -4.20 15.26
C ALA A 242 -14.17 -3.67 14.08
N ASN A 243 -14.18 -4.43 12.99
CA ASN A 243 -14.86 -4.08 11.75
C ASN A 243 -14.32 -2.84 11.02
N SER A 244 -13.08 -2.42 11.31
CA SER A 244 -12.40 -1.37 10.56
C SER A 244 -11.77 -1.92 9.27
N VAL A 245 -11.76 -1.11 8.23
CA VAL A 245 -11.07 -1.37 6.96
C VAL A 245 -10.04 -0.29 6.71
N ALA A 246 -8.82 -0.66 6.35
CA ALA A 246 -7.86 0.26 5.74
C ALA A 246 -7.69 -0.11 4.27
N PHE A 247 -7.72 0.90 3.39
CA PHE A 247 -7.35 0.77 1.99
C PHE A 247 -6.21 1.75 1.70
N TRP A 248 -5.03 1.23 1.38
CA TRP A 248 -3.85 2.05 1.06
C TRP A 248 -3.34 1.80 -0.34
N ASP A 249 -2.75 2.83 -0.91
CA ASP A 249 -2.07 2.83 -2.20
C ASP A 249 -0.61 2.43 -2.01
N ASN A 250 -0.26 1.19 -2.36
CA ASN A 250 1.10 0.65 -2.24
C ASN A 250 2.10 1.38 -3.15
N ARG A 251 1.63 2.09 -4.18
CA ARG A 251 2.51 2.78 -5.13
C ARG A 251 3.13 4.04 -4.52
N CYS A 252 2.50 4.63 -3.50
CA CYS A 252 2.96 5.88 -2.89
C CYS A 252 3.00 5.88 -1.36
N THR A 253 2.71 4.76 -0.70
CA THR A 253 2.79 4.63 0.75
C THR A 253 3.76 3.54 1.17
N GLN A 254 4.33 3.69 2.37
CA GLN A 254 4.82 2.57 3.15
C GLN A 254 4.00 2.41 4.41
N HIS A 255 4.04 1.22 5.00
CA HIS A 255 3.37 0.93 6.26
C HIS A 255 4.26 0.10 7.19
N GLN A 256 3.93 0.17 8.48
CA GLN A 256 4.59 -0.56 9.55
C GLN A 256 3.54 -1.08 10.54
N ALA A 257 3.53 -2.40 10.76
CA ALA A 257 2.74 -3.03 11.81
C ALA A 257 3.43 -2.82 13.17
N ILE A 258 2.64 -2.48 14.20
CA ILE A 258 3.15 -2.36 15.57
C ILE A 258 2.72 -3.58 16.37
N PHE A 259 3.68 -4.39 16.82
CA PHE A 259 3.43 -5.59 17.63
C PHE A 259 3.58 -5.32 19.13
N ASP A 260 2.75 -4.44 19.67
CA ASP A 260 2.73 -4.02 21.08
C ASP A 260 1.54 -4.58 21.88
N TYR A 261 0.98 -5.70 21.41
CA TYR A 261 -0.27 -6.26 21.92
C TYR A 261 -0.16 -7.74 22.35
N PHE A 262 1.03 -8.32 22.40
CA PHE A 262 1.18 -9.69 22.91
C PHE A 262 0.71 -9.81 24.38
N PRO A 263 -0.01 -10.87 24.79
CA PRO A 263 -0.42 -12.05 24.02
C PRO A 263 -1.83 -11.92 23.38
N ALA A 264 -2.40 -10.72 23.31
CA ALA A 264 -3.77 -10.52 22.83
C ALA A 264 -3.94 -10.90 21.35
N ARG A 265 -5.15 -11.33 21.03
CA ARG A 265 -5.51 -11.79 19.70
C ARG A 265 -5.83 -10.62 18.76
N ARG A 266 -5.36 -10.72 17.52
CA ARG A 266 -5.59 -9.76 16.43
C ARG A 266 -5.78 -10.53 15.13
N SER A 267 -6.91 -10.37 14.45
CA SER A 267 -7.25 -11.18 13.28
C SER A 267 -8.05 -10.42 12.22
N GLY A 268 -7.63 -10.57 10.97
CA GLY A 268 -8.27 -9.96 9.81
C GLY A 268 -7.89 -10.62 8.49
N LEU A 269 -8.52 -10.14 7.42
CA LEU A 269 -8.30 -10.63 6.06
C LEU A 269 -7.88 -9.47 5.17
N ARG A 270 -6.93 -9.72 4.28
CA ARG A 270 -6.43 -8.76 3.31
C ARG A 270 -6.70 -9.24 1.89
N VAL A 271 -7.28 -8.39 1.06
CA VAL A 271 -7.20 -8.51 -0.40
C VAL A 271 -6.11 -7.57 -0.90
N THR A 272 -5.40 -8.01 -1.94
CA THR A 272 -4.34 -7.23 -2.59
C THR A 272 -4.71 -7.09 -4.07
N ILE A 273 -4.57 -5.88 -4.61
CA ILE A 273 -4.96 -5.55 -5.98
C ILE A 273 -3.70 -5.46 -6.83
N ASN A 274 -3.66 -6.19 -7.95
CA ASN A 274 -2.53 -6.16 -8.88
C ASN A 274 -2.27 -4.73 -9.36
N GLY A 275 -0.99 -4.40 -9.50
CA GLY A 275 -0.55 -3.10 -9.99
C GLY A 275 0.12 -3.20 -11.34
N SER A 276 1.14 -2.37 -11.51
CA SER A 276 1.92 -2.25 -12.75
C SER A 276 3.36 -1.94 -12.38
N ARG A 277 4.27 -2.15 -13.34
CA ARG A 277 5.68 -1.80 -13.17
C ARG A 277 5.86 -0.32 -12.78
N PRO A 278 6.65 0.01 -11.74
CA PRO A 278 6.98 1.39 -11.38
C PRO A 278 7.72 2.11 -12.50
N LEU A 279 7.28 3.34 -12.82
CA LEU A 279 7.87 4.15 -13.89
C LEU A 279 8.95 5.08 -13.35
N ALA A 280 10.09 5.15 -14.03
CA ALA A 280 11.17 6.06 -13.66
C ALA A 280 10.80 7.53 -13.93
N ALA A 281 11.20 8.42 -13.02
CA ALA A 281 10.98 9.87 -13.16
C ALA A 281 11.51 10.47 -14.46
N VAL A 282 12.65 9.98 -14.93
CA VAL A 282 13.29 10.46 -16.18
C VAL A 282 12.46 10.06 -17.41
N GLN A 283 11.91 8.84 -17.44
CA GLN A 283 11.12 8.32 -18.57
C GLN A 283 9.74 8.98 -18.67
N ALA A 284 9.08 9.24 -17.53
CA ALA A 284 7.76 9.88 -17.50
C ALA A 284 7.74 11.33 -18.04
N SER A 285 8.89 12.01 -18.00
CA SER A 285 9.04 13.37 -18.57
C SER A 285 9.15 13.38 -20.09
N ALA A 286 9.67 12.30 -20.69
CA ALA A 286 9.78 12.14 -22.14
C ALA A 286 8.42 11.72 -22.75
N SER A 287 7.69 10.81 -22.11
CA SER A 287 6.36 10.38 -22.59
C SER A 287 5.34 11.51 -22.59
N ARG A 288 5.34 12.38 -21.57
CA ARG A 288 4.42 13.54 -21.51
C ARG A 288 4.74 14.61 -22.55
N LYS A 289 6.00 14.80 -22.93
CA LYS A 289 6.36 15.68 -24.05
C LYS A 289 5.87 15.12 -25.39
N HIS A 290 6.02 13.81 -25.59
CA HIS A 290 5.56 13.14 -26.81
C HIS A 290 4.04 13.16 -26.97
N GLU A 291 3.28 12.96 -25.90
CA GLU A 291 1.80 13.07 -25.93
C GLU A 291 1.33 14.52 -26.16
N GLN A 292 2.01 15.52 -25.59
CA GLN A 292 1.69 16.93 -25.84
C GLN A 292 1.99 17.37 -27.28
N GLU A 293 3.02 16.79 -27.91
CA GLU A 293 3.34 17.03 -29.32
C GLU A 293 2.32 16.38 -30.27
N LEU A 294 1.80 15.19 -29.93
CA LEU A 294 0.78 14.48 -30.73
C LEU A 294 -0.62 15.13 -30.67
N VAL A 295 -0.95 15.83 -29.59
CA VAL A 295 -2.23 16.57 -29.46
C VAL A 295 -2.16 17.95 -30.11
N ALA A 296 -0.95 18.44 -30.43
CA ALA A 296 -0.70 19.73 -31.06
C ALA A 296 -0.59 19.67 -32.60
N THR A 297 -0.73 18.49 -33.21
CA THR A 297 -0.75 18.24 -34.67
C THR A 297 -2.10 17.75 -35.12
#